data_AF-A0A067BT66-F1
#
_entry.id   AF-A0A067BT66-F1
#
_cell.length_a   1.000
_cell.length_b   1.000
_cell.length_c   1.000
_cell.angle_alpha   90.00
_cell.angle_beta   90.00
_cell.angle_gamma   90.00
#
_symmetry.space_group_name_H-M   'P 1'
#
loop_
_entity.id
_entity.type
_entity.pdbx_description
1 polymer ?
#
loop_
_entity_poly.entity_id
_entity_poly.type
_entity_poly.pdbx_seq_one_letter_code
_entity_poly.pdbx_strand_id
1 'polypeptide(L)'
;MSSPKCGEMLPDASAKLTLLLKRAEVANAKGFSVDLSIECDICETTNTMTAATCADSYCGRKLPNDAEKLRILVRRFDLAISAA
;
A
#
# COMPACT_ATOMS: atom_id res chain seq x y z
N MET A 1 -9.04 -0.17 -29.37
CA MET A 1 -8.55 -0.11 -27.98
C MET A 1 -7.41 -1.08 -27.87
N SER A 2 -6.18 -0.56 -27.88
CA SER A 2 -4.96 -1.37 -27.94
C SER A 2 -4.60 -1.83 -26.53
N SER A 3 -4.57 -3.15 -26.29
CA SER A 3 -3.95 -3.73 -25.10
C SER A 3 -2.53 -3.17 -24.93
N PRO A 4 -2.02 -3.04 -23.69
CA PRO A 4 -0.59 -2.81 -23.48
C PRO A 4 0.18 -3.88 -24.25
N LYS A 5 1.24 -3.48 -24.95
CA LYS A 5 1.98 -4.36 -25.87
C LYS A 5 2.35 -5.65 -25.14
N CYS A 6 1.81 -6.78 -25.58
CA CYS A 6 2.18 -8.10 -25.08
C CYS A 6 3.70 -8.27 -25.28
N GLY A 7 4.49 -8.09 -24.22
CA GLY A 7 5.95 -8.06 -24.28
C GLY A 7 6.62 -7.03 -23.37
N GLU A 8 5.88 -6.01 -22.89
CA GLU A 8 6.42 -5.11 -21.86
C GLU A 8 6.55 -5.82 -20.51
N MET A 9 7.70 -5.65 -19.88
CA MET A 9 7.94 -6.18 -18.54
C MET A 9 6.93 -5.54 -17.58
N LEU A 10 6.15 -6.39 -16.91
CA LEU A 10 5.18 -5.91 -15.94
C LEU A 10 5.91 -5.13 -14.84
N PRO A 11 5.33 -4.03 -14.34
CA PRO A 11 5.93 -3.30 -13.24
C PRO A 11 6.08 -4.23 -12.03
N ASP A 12 7.22 -4.11 -11.35
CA ASP A 12 7.48 -4.82 -10.11
C ASP A 12 6.52 -4.38 -8.99
N ALA A 13 6.60 -5.07 -7.86
CA ALA A 13 5.71 -4.80 -6.72
C ALA A 13 5.90 -3.38 -6.17
N SER A 14 7.12 -2.83 -6.20
CA SER A 14 7.44 -1.51 -5.67
C SER A 14 6.82 -0.40 -6.54
N ALA A 15 6.94 -0.53 -7.86
CA ALA A 15 6.32 0.35 -8.83
C ALA A 15 4.78 0.32 -8.71
N LYS A 16 4.20 -0.88 -8.55
CA LYS A 16 2.75 -1.06 -8.33
C LYS A 16 2.29 -0.44 -7.01
N LEU A 17 3.03 -0.64 -5.93
CA LEU A 17 2.70 -0.07 -4.61
C LEU A 17 2.72 1.45 -4.66
N THR A 18 3.76 2.03 -5.27
CA THR A 18 3.90 3.48 -5.45
C THR A 18 2.71 4.06 -6.22
N LEU A 19 2.32 3.42 -7.33
CA LEU A 19 1.16 3.85 -8.11
C LEU A 19 -0.14 3.76 -7.31
N LEU A 20 -0.32 2.69 -6.54
CA LEU A 20 -1.53 2.46 -5.78
C LEU A 20 -1.66 3.45 -4.60
N LEU A 21 -0.56 3.81 -3.95
CA LEU A 21 -0.52 4.85 -2.92
C LEU A 21 -0.98 6.22 -3.47
N LYS A 22 -0.47 6.62 -4.64
CA LYS A 22 -0.92 7.85 -5.32
C LYS A 22 -2.43 7.84 -5.62
N ARG A 23 -2.96 6.70 -6.06
CA ARG A 23 -4.41 6.55 -6.28
C ARG A 23 -5.19 6.68 -4.98
N ALA A 24 -4.63 6.21 -3.87
CA ALA A 24 -5.29 6.24 -2.57
C ALA A 24 -5.31 7.66 -2.01
N GLU A 25 -4.23 8.44 -2.19
CA GLU A 25 -4.21 9.88 -1.90
C GLU A 25 -5.31 10.63 -2.67
N VAL A 26 -5.45 10.36 -3.97
CA VAL A 26 -6.53 10.96 -4.80
C VAL A 26 -7.92 10.51 -4.35
N ALA A 27 -8.09 9.24 -3.98
CA ALA A 27 -9.37 8.73 -3.48
C ALA A 27 -9.75 9.38 -2.15
N ASN A 28 -8.78 9.52 -1.24
CA ASN A 28 -8.99 10.20 0.05
C ASN A 28 -9.38 11.67 -0.15
N ALA A 29 -8.76 12.37 -1.10
CA ALA A 29 -9.15 13.74 -1.48
C ALA A 29 -10.58 13.83 -2.05
N LYS A 30 -11.15 12.71 -2.53
CA LYS A 30 -12.53 12.61 -3.04
C LYS A 30 -13.53 12.10 -2.00
N GLY A 31 -13.13 11.95 -0.74
CA GLY A 31 -14.01 11.54 0.36
C GLY A 31 -14.07 10.03 0.63
N PHE A 32 -13.28 9.21 -0.06
CA PHE A 32 -13.07 7.83 0.36
C PHE A 32 -12.14 7.79 1.59
N SER A 33 -12.17 6.70 2.35
CA SER A 33 -11.26 6.50 3.48
C SER A 33 -10.42 5.24 3.27
N VAL A 34 -9.24 5.41 2.66
CA VAL A 34 -8.22 4.38 2.50
C VAL A 34 -7.07 4.69 3.44
N ASP A 35 -6.90 3.87 4.47
CA ASP A 35 -5.76 3.98 5.40
C ASP A 35 -4.45 3.66 4.67
N LEU A 36 -3.47 4.57 4.79
CA LEU A 36 -2.13 4.48 4.17
C LEU A 36 -1.02 4.22 5.20
N SER A 37 -1.40 3.81 6.41
CA SER A 37 -0.48 3.40 7.47
C SER A 37 -0.40 1.88 7.60
N ILE A 38 0.64 1.37 8.25
CA ILE A 38 0.77 -0.05 8.58
C ILE A 38 1.25 -0.20 10.01
N GLU A 39 0.56 -1.02 10.79
CA GLU A 39 0.95 -1.29 12.18
C GLU A 39 2.01 -2.39 12.21
N CYS A 40 2.99 -2.22 13.09
CA CYS A 40 3.95 -3.27 13.40
C CYS A 40 3.23 -4.41 14.13
N ASP A 41 3.39 -5.65 13.67
CA ASP A 41 2.79 -6.83 14.29
C ASP A 41 3.41 -7.20 15.64
N ILE A 42 4.56 -6.59 15.99
CA ILE A 42 5.27 -6.86 17.25
C ILE A 42 5.01 -5.81 18.32
N CYS A 43 5.03 -4.53 17.95
CA CYS A 43 4.96 -3.42 18.92
C CYS A 43 3.81 -2.45 18.64
N GLU A 44 2.95 -2.76 17.66
CA GLU A 44 1.75 -1.99 17.29
C GLU A 44 2.01 -0.54 16.85
N THR A 45 3.28 -0.13 16.77
CA THR A 45 3.65 1.18 16.26
C THR A 45 3.11 1.36 14.85
N THR A 46 2.40 2.47 14.63
CA THR A 46 1.93 2.88 13.30
C THR A 46 3.10 3.39 12.47
N ASN A 47 3.24 2.86 11.26
CA ASN A 47 4.28 3.20 10.30
C ASN A 47 3.65 3.68 8.99
N THR A 48 4.44 4.32 8.13
CA THR A 48 4.02 4.61 6.76
C THR A 48 3.99 3.32 5.93
N MET A 49 3.06 3.20 4.97
CA MET A 49 3.03 2.04 4.07
C MET A 49 4.33 1.86 3.27
N THR A 50 5.16 2.90 3.14
CA THR A 50 6.45 2.85 2.44
C THR A 50 7.63 2.44 3.34
N ALA A 51 7.47 2.44 4.66
CA ALA A 51 8.55 2.12 5.60
C ALA A 51 9.00 0.66 5.45
N ALA A 52 10.30 0.42 5.29
CA ALA A 52 10.86 -0.93 5.22
C ALA A 52 11.01 -1.58 6.61
N THR A 53 11.17 -0.76 7.64
CA THR A 53 11.38 -1.17 9.04
C THR A 53 10.47 -0.37 9.97
N CYS A 54 10.14 -0.95 11.12
CA CYS A 54 9.40 -0.26 12.17
C CYS A 54 10.14 1.01 12.60
N ALA A 55 9.40 2.11 12.78
CA ALA A 55 9.88 3.41 13.21
C ALA A 55 10.24 3.44 14.70
N ASP A 56 9.75 2.48 15.48
CA ASP A 56 10.15 2.33 16.88
C ASP A 56 11.62 1.88 16.98
N SER A 57 12.42 2.68 17.69
CA SER A 57 13.87 2.50 17.83
C SER A 57 14.28 1.23 18.57
N TYR A 58 13.40 0.68 19.41
CA TYR A 58 13.63 -0.54 20.16
C TYR A 58 13.13 -1.79 19.43
N CYS A 59 12.24 -1.61 18.46
CA CYS A 59 11.68 -2.71 17.67
C CYS A 59 12.60 -3.10 16.50
N GLY A 60 12.89 -2.17 15.58
CA GLY A 60 13.74 -2.41 14.40
C GLY A 60 13.27 -3.55 13.45
N ARG A 61 12.06 -4.07 13.62
CA ARG A 61 11.54 -5.19 12.82
C ARG A 61 11.33 -4.79 11.38
N LYS A 62 11.59 -5.72 10.46
CA LYS A 62 11.19 -5.55 9.06
C LYS A 62 9.67 -5.55 8.98
N LEU A 63 9.13 -4.54 8.32
CA LEU A 63 7.71 -4.50 7.97
C LEU A 63 7.47 -5.38 6.74
N PRO A 64 6.20 -5.69 6.41
CA PRO A 64 5.86 -6.44 5.22
C PRO A 64 6.50 -5.87 3.95
N ASN A 65 6.88 -6.75 3.03
CA ASN A 65 7.48 -6.34 1.77
C ASN A 65 6.46 -5.66 0.83
N ASP A 66 6.94 -5.07 -0.26
CA ASP A 66 6.09 -4.30 -1.18
C ASP A 66 4.94 -5.12 -1.79
N ALA A 67 5.13 -6.43 -2.02
CA ALA A 67 4.07 -7.30 -2.52
C ALA A 67 2.99 -7.56 -1.46
N GLU A 68 3.37 -7.68 -0.19
CA GLU A 68 2.44 -7.83 0.93
C GLU A 68 1.68 -6.53 1.20
N LYS A 69 2.38 -5.39 1.22
CA LYS A 69 1.77 -4.06 1.32
C LYS A 69 0.80 -3.78 0.19
N LEU A 70 1.12 -4.21 -1.03
CA LEU A 70 0.21 -4.08 -2.17
C LEU A 70 -1.09 -4.84 -1.92
N ARG A 71 -1.04 -6.07 -1.40
CA ARG A 71 -2.24 -6.86 -1.06
C ARG A 71 -3.06 -6.19 0.04
N ILE A 72 -2.41 -5.67 1.08
CA ILE A 72 -3.08 -4.93 2.17
C ILE A 72 -3.82 -3.72 1.60
N LEU A 73 -3.15 -2.93 0.77
CA LEU A 73 -3.71 -1.70 0.22
C LEU A 73 -4.87 -1.99 -0.75
N VAL A 74 -4.75 -3.02 -1.61
CA VAL A 74 -5.86 -3.48 -2.47
C VAL A 74 -7.07 -3.85 -1.62
N ARG A 75 -6.89 -4.62 -0.55
CA ARG A 75 -8.01 -4.98 0.34
C ARG A 75 -8.68 -3.76 0.97
N ARG A 76 -7.89 -2.74 1.35
CA ARG A 76 -8.43 -1.49 1.90
C ARG A 76 -9.23 -0.70 0.86
N PHE A 77 -8.82 -0.70 -0.40
CA PHE A 77 -9.63 -0.15 -1.49
C PHE A 77 -10.97 -0.88 -1.63
N ASP A 78 -10.96 -2.21 -1.64
CA ASP A 78 -12.19 -3.00 -1.76
C ASP A 78 -13.18 -2.68 -0.63
N LEU A 79 -12.67 -2.52 0.60
CA LEU A 79 -13.47 -2.13 1.77
C LEU A 79 -13.99 -0.69 1.64
N ALA A 80 -13.16 0.26 1.23
CA ALA A 80 -13.56 1.66 1.07
C ALA A 80 -14.63 1.84 0.00
N ILE A 81 -14.59 1.05 -1.08
CA ILE A 81 -15.62 1.05 -2.14
C ILE A 81 -16.91 0.38 -1.65
N SER A 82 -16.81 -0.71 -0.89
CA SER A 82 -17.98 -1.44 -0.39
C SER A 82 -18.74 -0.69 0.71
N ALA A 83 -18.09 0.29 1.35
CA ALA A 83 -18.67 1.12 2.40
C ALA A 83 -19.22 2.47 1.91
N ALA A 84 -19.03 2.79 0.62
CA ALA A 84 -19.50 4.02 -0.02
C ALA A 84 -20.88 3.82 -0.67
#